data_AF-A0A0A6URI6-F1
#
_entry.id   AF-A0A0A6URI6-F1
#
_cell.length_a   1.000
_cell.length_b   1.000
_cell.length_c   1.000
_cell.angle_alpha   90.00
_cell.angle_beta   90.00
_cell.angle_gamma   90.00
#
_symmetry.space_group_name_H-M   'P 1'
#
loop_
_entity.id
_entity.type
_entity.pdbx_description
1 polymer ?
#
loop_
_entity_poly.entity_id
_entity_poly.type
_entity_poly.pdbx_seq_one_letter_code
_entity_poly.pdbx_strand_id
1 'polypeptide(L)'
;MKASVPVRLEIPAIDVDTAIMPLGLRDDGTLEVPPVRGDAPAGWYRHSPTPGEVGASVLAGHVDSARDGPAVFYRLRELKVGDAVAVRRTDRSVARFRVTRVAVYPKHDFPSGDVYTHLDRPGLRLITCGGTFDRGEGSYRSNVVVFADPVT
;
A
#
# COMPACT_ATOMS: atom_id res chain seq x y z
N MET A 1 -12.34 -14.66 -0.21
CA MET A 1 -11.37 -15.77 0.00
C MET A 1 -11.25 -16.02 1.50
N LYS A 2 -10.77 -17.20 1.96
CA LYS A 2 -10.45 -17.41 3.40
C LYS A 2 -9.21 -16.62 3.79
N ALA A 3 -9.03 -16.28 5.07
CA ALA A 3 -7.87 -15.58 5.59
C ALA A 3 -6.55 -16.32 5.29
N SER A 4 -5.55 -15.59 4.79
CA SER A 4 -4.19 -16.09 4.53
C SER A 4 -3.23 -14.93 4.33
N VAL A 5 -2.12 -14.98 5.06
CA VAL A 5 -1.11 -13.91 5.14
C VAL A 5 -0.52 -13.62 3.74
N PRO A 6 -0.45 -12.35 3.32
CA PRO A 6 0.18 -11.98 2.06
C PRO A 6 1.71 -12.07 2.17
N VAL A 7 2.36 -12.58 1.12
CA VAL A 7 3.83 -12.80 1.11
C VAL A 7 4.54 -12.09 -0.03
N ARG A 8 3.84 -11.77 -1.13
CA ARG A 8 4.43 -11.09 -2.28
C ARG A 8 3.42 -10.19 -2.97
N LEU A 9 3.84 -9.00 -3.36
CA LEU A 9 3.08 -8.02 -4.13
C LEU A 9 3.69 -7.87 -5.51
N GLU A 10 2.86 -7.93 -6.55
CA GLU A 10 3.25 -7.76 -7.94
C GLU A 10 2.35 -6.70 -8.60
N ILE A 11 2.96 -5.68 -9.21
CA ILE A 11 2.29 -4.62 -9.97
C ILE A 11 3.10 -4.34 -11.24
N PRO A 12 2.82 -5.07 -12.34
CA PRO A 12 3.64 -5.01 -13.55
C PRO A 12 3.76 -3.62 -14.19
N ALA A 13 2.70 -2.81 -14.13
CA ALA A 13 2.66 -1.49 -14.77
C ALA A 13 3.70 -0.49 -14.22
N ILE A 14 4.26 -0.76 -13.03
CA ILE A 14 5.25 0.09 -12.36
C ILE A 14 6.48 -0.71 -11.88
N ASP A 15 6.69 -1.90 -12.46
CA ASP A 15 7.82 -2.79 -12.17
C ASP A 15 7.97 -3.15 -10.68
N VAL A 16 6.86 -3.24 -9.94
CA VAL A 16 6.87 -3.69 -8.55
C VAL A 16 6.78 -5.20 -8.49
N ASP A 17 7.79 -5.80 -7.89
CA ASP A 17 7.83 -7.19 -7.45
C ASP A 17 8.58 -7.23 -6.11
N THR A 18 7.86 -7.46 -5.02
CA THR A 18 8.41 -7.30 -3.67
C THR A 18 7.83 -8.30 -2.69
N ALA A 19 8.64 -8.71 -1.70
CA ALA A 19 8.15 -9.41 -0.53
C ALA A 19 7.19 -8.51 0.28
N ILE A 20 6.41 -9.12 1.18
CA ILE A 20 5.52 -8.39 2.08
C ILE A 20 5.93 -8.69 3.52
N MET A 21 6.16 -7.65 4.31
CA MET A 21 6.38 -7.75 5.76
C MET A 21 5.12 -7.36 6.55
N PRO A 22 4.88 -7.93 7.75
CA PRO A 22 3.79 -7.45 8.60
C PRO A 22 4.14 -6.09 9.23
N LEU A 23 3.14 -5.22 9.33
CA LEU A 23 3.19 -3.92 10.00
C LEU A 23 2.11 -3.85 11.07
N GLY A 24 2.44 -3.22 12.19
CA GLY A 24 1.58 -2.98 13.34
C GLY A 24 1.17 -1.54 13.52
N LEU A 25 0.85 -1.21 14.76
CA LEU A 25 0.73 0.17 15.21
C LEU A 25 1.89 0.47 16.16
N ARG A 26 2.37 1.70 16.10
CA ARG A 26 3.21 2.29 17.15
C ARG A 26 2.36 2.61 18.39
N ASP A 27 3.03 2.93 19.49
CA ASP A 27 2.38 3.27 20.77
C ASP A 27 1.42 4.47 20.67
N ASP A 28 1.68 5.39 19.73
CA ASP A 28 0.83 6.54 19.43
C ASP A 28 -0.38 6.21 18.54
N GLY A 29 -0.59 4.94 18.20
CA GLY A 29 -1.66 4.47 17.34
C GLY A 29 -1.42 4.67 15.85
N THR A 30 -0.26 5.20 15.44
CA THR A 30 0.08 5.36 14.02
C THR A 30 0.53 4.04 13.40
N LEU A 31 0.24 3.85 12.11
CA LEU A 31 0.69 2.68 11.35
C LEU A 31 2.23 2.62 11.32
N GLU A 32 2.81 1.49 11.75
CA GLU A 32 4.22 1.19 11.51
C GLU A 32 4.52 1.29 10.01
N VAL A 33 5.70 1.79 9.64
CA VAL A 33 6.12 1.87 8.23
C VAL A 33 7.32 0.97 8.00
N PRO A 34 7.57 0.49 6.77
CA PRO A 34 8.78 -0.28 6.46
C PRO A 34 10.06 0.48 6.86
N PRO A 35 11.19 -0.20 7.10
CA PRO A 35 12.46 0.47 7.38
C PRO A 35 12.87 1.38 6.20
N VAL A 36 13.51 2.52 6.48
CA VAL A 36 14.00 3.45 5.45
C VAL A 36 15.34 2.95 4.90
N ARG A 37 15.29 1.99 3.97
CA ARG A 37 16.43 1.42 3.23
C ARG A 37 15.99 1.05 1.82
N GLY A 38 16.90 1.13 0.85
CA GLY A 38 16.58 0.96 -0.58
C GLY A 38 15.93 -0.38 -0.94
N ASP A 39 16.21 -1.44 -0.19
CA ASP A 39 15.68 -2.79 -0.39
C ASP A 39 14.52 -3.13 0.57
N ALA A 40 13.93 -2.14 1.23
CA ALA A 40 12.79 -2.36 2.12
C ALA A 40 11.57 -2.88 1.32
N PRO A 41 10.97 -4.01 1.75
CA PRO A 41 9.77 -4.52 1.10
C PRO A 41 8.55 -3.63 1.36
N ALA A 42 7.47 -3.88 0.62
CA ALA A 42 6.16 -3.40 1.03
C ALA A 42 5.75 -4.03 2.36
N GLY A 43 4.93 -3.35 3.14
CA GLY A 43 4.41 -3.87 4.40
C GLY A 43 2.89 -3.91 4.42
N TRP A 44 2.31 -4.97 4.99
CA TRP A 44 0.87 -5.13 5.17
C TRP A 44 0.47 -4.80 6.61
N TYR A 45 -0.53 -3.94 6.79
CA TYR A 45 -1.09 -3.67 8.10
C TYR A 45 -1.83 -4.90 8.64
N ARG A 46 -1.23 -5.61 9.59
CA ARG A 46 -1.69 -6.94 10.05
C ARG A 46 -3.06 -6.96 10.73
N HIS A 47 -3.57 -5.80 11.14
CA HIS A 47 -4.90 -5.65 11.72
C HIS A 47 -5.97 -5.30 10.67
N SER A 48 -5.58 -5.12 9.39
CA SER A 48 -6.51 -5.10 8.26
C SER A 48 -6.80 -6.53 7.78
N PRO A 49 -7.93 -6.79 7.09
CA PRO A 49 -8.18 -8.06 6.42
C PRO A 49 -7.03 -8.47 5.50
N THR A 50 -6.79 -9.77 5.34
CA THR A 50 -5.80 -10.23 4.36
C THR A 50 -6.33 -10.00 2.93
N PRO A 51 -5.47 -9.73 1.95
CA PRO A 51 -5.91 -9.48 0.57
C PRO A 51 -6.80 -10.62 0.03
N GLY A 52 -8.02 -10.26 -0.40
CA GLY A 52 -9.03 -11.18 -0.92
C GLY A 52 -10.11 -11.57 0.09
N GLU A 53 -9.95 -11.23 1.37
CA GLU A 53 -11.03 -11.23 2.36
C GLU A 53 -11.96 -10.01 2.17
N VAL A 54 -13.15 -10.08 2.76
CA VAL A 54 -14.07 -8.93 2.83
C VAL A 54 -13.43 -7.84 3.70
N GLY A 55 -13.48 -6.60 3.21
CA GLY A 55 -12.90 -5.42 3.86
C GLY A 55 -11.67 -4.86 3.14
N ALA A 56 -11.16 -3.74 3.65
CA ALA A 56 -10.01 -3.04 3.07
C ALA A 56 -8.69 -3.61 3.60
N SER A 57 -7.96 -4.33 2.76
CA SER A 57 -6.58 -4.71 3.06
C SER A 57 -5.63 -3.56 2.74
N VAL A 58 -4.73 -3.23 3.66
CA VAL A 58 -3.86 -2.05 3.54
C VAL A 58 -2.39 -2.43 3.49
N LEU A 59 -1.72 -2.01 2.41
CA LEU A 59 -0.28 -2.15 2.23
C LEU A 59 0.37 -0.76 2.12
N ALA A 60 1.52 -0.58 2.78
CA ALA A 60 2.29 0.64 2.81
C ALA A 60 3.73 0.40 2.32
N GLY A 61 4.33 1.42 1.70
CA GLY A 61 5.70 1.38 1.21
C GLY A 61 6.27 2.78 1.02
N HIS A 62 7.60 2.89 1.03
CA HIS A 62 8.28 4.18 0.83
C HIS A 62 8.26 4.60 -0.63
N VAL A 63 8.27 5.91 -0.85
CA VAL A 63 8.43 6.51 -2.18
C VAL A 63 9.90 6.55 -2.55
N ASP A 64 10.76 7.08 -1.68
CA ASP A 64 12.22 7.09 -1.83
C ASP A 64 12.91 7.28 -0.47
N SER A 65 14.24 7.31 -0.50
CA SER A 65 15.07 7.76 0.62
C SER A 65 16.20 8.66 0.13
N ALA A 66 16.67 9.55 1.01
CA ALA A 66 17.81 10.42 0.70
C ALA A 66 19.11 9.64 0.44
N ARG A 67 19.24 8.43 1.00
CA ARG A 67 20.45 7.59 0.91
C ARG A 67 20.45 6.73 -0.35
N ASP A 68 19.32 6.08 -0.65
CA ASP A 68 19.25 4.99 -1.61
C ASP A 68 18.45 5.34 -2.88
N GLY A 69 17.79 6.51 -2.89
CA GLY A 69 16.96 6.95 -4.02
C GLY A 69 15.60 6.26 -4.04
N PRO A 70 15.03 6.00 -5.24
CA PRO A 70 13.69 5.40 -5.41
C PRO A 70 13.48 4.12 -4.58
N ALA A 71 12.33 4.03 -3.91
CA ALA A 71 11.91 2.87 -3.12
C ALA A 71 10.73 2.13 -3.77
N VAL A 72 10.22 1.10 -3.10
CA VAL A 72 9.24 0.15 -3.64
C VAL A 72 7.98 0.79 -4.24
N PHE A 73 7.52 1.93 -3.71
CA PHE A 73 6.34 2.64 -4.20
C PHE A 73 6.67 3.99 -4.86
N TYR A 74 7.92 4.19 -5.30
CA TYR A 74 8.34 5.41 -6.00
C TYR A 74 7.40 5.82 -7.14
N ARG A 75 6.98 4.83 -7.94
CA ARG A 75 6.14 4.99 -9.13
C ARG A 75 4.66 4.75 -8.86
N LEU A 76 4.22 4.62 -7.60
CA LEU A 76 2.83 4.27 -7.28
C LEU A 76 1.81 5.28 -7.85
N ARG A 77 2.18 6.56 -7.93
CA ARG A 77 1.36 7.63 -8.53
C ARG A 77 1.14 7.49 -10.04
N GLU A 78 1.93 6.66 -10.71
CA GLU A 78 1.87 6.45 -12.17
C GLU A 78 0.81 5.41 -12.56
N LEU A 79 0.27 4.67 -11.58
CA LEU A 79 -0.79 3.70 -11.81
C LEU A 79 -2.05 4.36 -12.36
N LYS A 80 -2.77 3.60 -13.17
CA LYS A 80 -4.00 4.01 -13.85
C LYS A 80 -5.11 3.03 -13.54
N VAL A 81 -6.35 3.50 -13.68
CA VAL A 81 -7.54 2.64 -13.62
C VAL A 81 -7.39 1.49 -14.60
N GLY A 82 -7.59 0.26 -14.12
CA GLY A 82 -7.44 -0.97 -14.90
C GLY A 82 -6.12 -1.70 -14.70
N ASP A 83 -5.08 -1.05 -14.16
CA ASP A 83 -3.79 -1.69 -13.91
C ASP A 83 -3.93 -2.87 -12.94
N ALA A 84 -3.23 -3.96 -13.25
CA ALA A 84 -3.32 -5.20 -12.49
C ALA A 84 -2.46 -5.15 -11.22
N VAL A 85 -3.03 -5.64 -10.13
CA VAL A 85 -2.33 -5.87 -8.86
C VAL A 85 -2.57 -7.31 -8.44
N ALA A 86 -1.50 -8.04 -8.13
CA ALA A 86 -1.57 -9.41 -7.63
C ALA A 86 -0.88 -9.54 -6.28
N VAL A 87 -1.54 -10.24 -5.35
CA VAL A 87 -0.99 -10.54 -4.04
C VAL A 87 -0.95 -12.06 -3.83
N ARG A 88 0.26 -12.62 -3.76
CA ARG A 88 0.47 -14.03 -3.42
C ARG A 88 0.39 -14.21 -1.91
N ARG A 89 -0.19 -15.32 -1.47
CA ARG A 89 -0.52 -15.59 -0.07
C ARG A 89 0.12 -16.91 0.40
N THR A 90 0.22 -17.12 1.71
CA THR A 90 0.85 -18.32 2.28
C THR A 90 0.15 -19.63 1.90
N ASP A 91 -1.16 -19.59 1.65
CA ASP A 91 -1.96 -20.73 1.19
C ASP A 91 -1.75 -21.07 -0.30
N ARG A 92 -0.81 -20.39 -0.97
CA ARG A 92 -0.49 -20.46 -2.41
C ARG A 92 -1.57 -19.88 -3.33
N SER A 93 -2.68 -19.37 -2.79
CA SER A 93 -3.66 -18.62 -3.57
C SER A 93 -3.12 -17.23 -3.95
N VAL A 94 -3.74 -16.64 -4.99
CA VAL A 94 -3.41 -15.29 -5.46
C VAL A 94 -4.68 -14.46 -5.45
N ALA A 95 -4.69 -13.39 -4.65
CA ALA A 95 -5.73 -12.37 -4.71
C ALA A 95 -5.40 -11.40 -5.84
N ARG A 96 -6.32 -11.25 -6.80
CA ARG A 96 -6.14 -10.40 -7.99
C ARG A 96 -7.07 -9.21 -7.93
N PHE A 97 -6.53 -8.03 -8.21
CA PHE A 97 -7.26 -6.77 -8.21
C PHE A 97 -6.96 -5.96 -9.47
N ARG A 98 -7.85 -5.02 -9.77
CA ARG A 98 -7.61 -3.93 -10.72
C ARG A 98 -7.72 -2.60 -10.00
N VAL A 99 -6.80 -1.69 -10.32
CA VAL A 99 -6.87 -0.31 -9.84
C VAL A 99 -8.17 0.33 -10.30
N THR A 100 -8.90 0.95 -9.37
CA THR A 100 -10.14 1.67 -9.62
C THR A 100 -10.00 3.16 -9.39
N ARG A 101 -9.04 3.57 -8.56
CA ARG A 101 -8.79 5.00 -8.27
C ARG A 101 -7.36 5.20 -7.78
N VAL A 102 -6.74 6.31 -8.20
CA VAL A 102 -5.50 6.83 -7.63
C VAL A 102 -5.79 8.24 -7.13
N ALA A 103 -5.44 8.52 -5.88
CA ALA A 103 -5.71 9.81 -5.25
C ALA A 103 -4.51 10.29 -4.44
N VAL A 104 -4.35 11.61 -4.38
CA VAL A 104 -3.32 12.29 -3.60
C VAL A 104 -4.00 13.12 -2.54
N TYR A 105 -3.64 12.89 -1.28
CA TYR A 105 -4.23 13.56 -0.13
C TYR A 105 -3.15 14.32 0.65
N PRO A 106 -3.35 15.61 0.97
CA PRO A 106 -2.51 16.29 1.95
C PRO A 106 -2.49 15.51 3.28
N LYS A 107 -1.34 15.42 3.95
CA LYS A 107 -1.23 14.65 5.21
C LYS A 107 -2.18 15.14 6.31
N HIS A 108 -2.44 16.44 6.37
CA HIS A 108 -3.37 17.04 7.33
C HIS A 108 -4.86 16.77 7.02
N ASP A 109 -5.16 16.29 5.82
CA ASP A 109 -6.51 15.98 5.34
C ASP A 109 -6.56 14.54 4.80
N PHE A 110 -5.81 13.64 5.46
CA PHE A 110 -5.76 12.25 5.05
C PHE A 110 -7.09 11.57 5.40
N PRO A 111 -7.79 10.95 4.43
CA PRO A 111 -9.12 10.41 4.65
C PRO A 111 -9.03 9.01 5.28
N SER A 112 -8.67 8.98 6.57
CA SER A 112 -8.55 7.72 7.33
C SER A 112 -9.81 6.85 7.23
N GLY A 113 -10.99 7.47 7.16
CA GLY A 113 -12.25 6.80 6.84
C GLY A 113 -12.15 6.01 5.54
N ASP A 114 -12.05 6.65 4.38
CA ASP A 114 -12.03 5.96 3.07
C ASP A 114 -10.92 4.91 2.91
N VAL A 115 -9.81 5.11 3.62
CA VAL A 115 -8.63 4.24 3.55
C VAL A 115 -8.77 3.01 4.45
N TYR A 116 -9.21 3.18 5.70
CA TYR A 116 -9.23 2.12 6.70
C TYR A 116 -10.63 1.58 7.00
N THR A 117 -11.69 2.13 6.40
CA THR A 117 -13.08 1.70 6.65
C THR A 117 -13.34 0.27 6.21
N HIS A 118 -14.25 -0.37 6.94
CA HIS A 118 -14.83 -1.66 6.59
C HIS A 118 -15.60 -1.59 5.27
N LEU A 119 -15.19 -2.41 4.31
CA LEU A 119 -15.93 -2.67 3.08
C LEU A 119 -16.73 -3.96 3.25
N ASP A 120 -17.91 -4.03 2.64
CA ASP A 120 -18.74 -5.23 2.52
C ASP A 120 -18.24 -6.20 1.42
N ARG A 121 -17.16 -5.82 0.74
CA ARG A 121 -16.50 -6.54 -0.34
C ARG A 121 -14.98 -6.52 -0.16
N PRO A 122 -14.22 -7.40 -0.84
CA PRO A 122 -12.77 -7.28 -0.86
C PRO A 122 -12.34 -5.96 -1.48
N GLY A 123 -11.38 -5.30 -0.87
CA GLY A 123 -10.72 -4.11 -1.42
C GLY A 123 -9.26 -4.06 -0.99
N LEU A 124 -8.45 -3.47 -1.85
CA LEU A 124 -7.03 -3.25 -1.61
C LEU A 124 -6.74 -1.75 -1.57
N ARG A 125 -5.86 -1.34 -0.64
CA ARG A 125 -5.30 -0.01 -0.52
C ARG A 125 -3.78 -0.11 -0.56
N LEU A 126 -3.15 0.62 -1.46
CA LEU A 126 -1.69 0.79 -1.48
C LEU A 126 -1.38 2.24 -1.13
N ILE A 127 -0.50 2.46 -0.16
CA ILE A 127 -0.24 3.79 0.40
C ILE A 127 1.26 4.08 0.34
N THR A 128 1.61 5.27 -0.14
CA THR A 128 2.97 5.80 -0.03
C THR A 128 2.96 7.30 0.27
N CYS A 129 4.11 7.83 0.69
CA CYS A 129 4.34 9.27 0.78
C CYS A 129 4.37 9.89 -0.63
N GLY A 130 3.96 11.16 -0.78
CA GLY A 130 4.01 11.85 -2.06
C GLY A 130 3.78 13.36 -1.96
N GLY A 131 3.61 14.02 -3.11
CA GLY A 131 3.58 15.48 -3.18
C GLY A 131 4.97 16.10 -3.08
N THR A 132 5.05 17.40 -2.77
CA THR A 132 6.33 18.11 -2.61
C THR A 132 7.02 17.68 -1.31
N PHE A 133 8.33 17.44 -1.37
CA PHE A 133 9.13 17.23 -0.17
C PHE A 133 9.33 18.55 0.57
N ASP A 134 8.92 18.60 1.83
CA ASP A 134 9.18 19.71 2.73
C ASP A 134 10.53 19.49 3.43
N ARG A 135 11.50 20.36 3.15
CA ARG A 135 12.84 20.27 3.74
C ARG A 135 12.90 20.71 5.19
N GLY A 136 11.96 21.55 5.65
CA GLY A 136 11.88 21.98 7.04
C GLY A 136 11.33 20.87 7.93
N GLU A 137 10.32 20.14 7.47
CA GLU A 137 9.74 18.99 8.18
C GLU A 137 10.45 17.66 7.88
N GLY A 138 11.33 17.62 6.88
CA GLY A 138 12.00 16.40 6.44
C GLY A 138 11.04 15.34 5.89
N SER A 139 9.89 15.76 5.34
CA SER A 139 8.81 14.85 4.97
C SER A 139 8.04 15.31 3.74
N TYR A 140 7.47 14.35 3.02
CA TYR A 140 6.51 14.61 1.97
C TYR A 140 5.20 15.20 2.51
N ARG A 141 4.63 16.18 1.80
CA ARG A 141 3.40 16.87 2.27
C ARG A 141 2.10 16.09 2.07
N SER A 142 2.13 15.04 1.25
CA SER A 142 0.93 14.27 0.88
C SER A 142 1.17 12.78 0.99
N ASN A 143 0.09 12.02 0.89
CA ASN A 143 0.09 10.59 0.66
C ASN A 143 -0.56 10.30 -0.69
N VAL A 144 -0.02 9.33 -1.42
CA VAL A 144 -0.68 8.72 -2.58
C VAL A 144 -1.38 7.46 -2.09
N VAL A 145 -2.67 7.33 -2.42
CA VAL A 145 -3.47 6.15 -2.13
C VAL A 145 -4.03 5.59 -3.43
N VAL A 146 -3.73 4.32 -3.68
CA VAL A 146 -4.31 3.54 -4.77
C VAL A 146 -5.39 2.63 -4.20
N PHE A 147 -6.56 2.69 -4.81
CA PHE A 147 -7.72 1.86 -4.52
C PHE A 147 -7.82 0.82 -5.62
N ALA A 148 -7.98 -0.45 -5.24
CA ALA A 148 -8.14 -1.54 -6.19
C ALA A 148 -9.22 -2.52 -5.71
N ASP A 149 -9.97 -3.03 -6.67
CA ASP A 149 -11.12 -3.91 -6.45
C ASP A 149 -10.86 -5.29 -7.08
N PRO A 150 -11.42 -6.37 -6.53
CA PRO A 150 -11.15 -7.73 -6.99
C PRO A 150 -11.55 -7.92 -8.45
N VAL A 151 -10.74 -8.69 -9.18
CA VAL A 151 -11.11 -9.16 -10.52
C VAL A 151 -12.11 -10.31 -10.36
N THR A 152 -13.31 -10.12 -10.88
CA THR A 152 -14.33 -11.17 -11.04
C THR A 152 -13.97 -12.14 -12.16
#